data_AF-A0A934MMC1-F1
#
_entry.id   AF-A0A934MMC1-F1
#
_cell.length_a   1.000
_cell.length_b   1.000
_cell.length_c   1.000
_cell.angle_alpha   90.00
_cell.angle_beta   90.00
_cell.angle_gamma   90.00
#
_symmetry.space_group_name_H-M   'P 1'
#
loop_
_entity.id
_entity.type
_entity.pdbx_description
1 polymer ?
#
loop_
_entity_poly.entity_id
_entity_poly.type
_entity_poly.pdbx_seq_one_letter_code
_entity_poly.pdbx_strand_id
1 'polypeptide(L)'
;MQWLVKAYAFLAAVPIIPFFIIYFSAKAATGNKKKAFRLAMDITTALLIGCVAVLFDMVFKSSFGIFGILLLLLIGGGLMGNLQHRTKGVLDLKRVTRAVWRLSFFMMSAMYILLMLIGIGQSFARV
;
A
#
# COMPACT_ATOMS: atom_id res chain seq x y z
N MET A 1 -3.95 -17.34 22.73
CA MET A 1 -3.23 -17.14 21.44
C MET A 1 -4.08 -16.52 20.32
N GLN A 2 -5.42 -16.67 20.30
CA GLN A 2 -6.27 -16.13 19.22
C GLN A 2 -6.38 -14.59 19.18
N TRP A 3 -6.17 -13.90 20.31
CA TRP A 3 -6.30 -12.45 20.41
C TRP A 3 -5.16 -11.70 19.72
N LEU A 4 -3.93 -12.22 19.76
CA LEU A 4 -2.78 -11.64 19.06
C LEU A 4 -2.96 -11.72 17.54
N VAL A 5 -3.47 -12.85 17.04
CA VAL A 5 -3.75 -13.06 15.61
C VAL A 5 -4.85 -12.12 15.14
N LYS A 6 -5.92 -11.93 15.92
CA LYS A 6 -6.99 -10.97 15.60
C LYS A 6 -6.53 -9.52 15.66
N ALA A 7 -5.73 -9.16 16.67
CA ALA A 7 -5.15 -7.82 16.77
C ALA A 7 -4.21 -7.55 15.60
N TYR A 8 -3.35 -8.50 15.24
CA TYR A 8 -2.48 -8.42 14.07
C TYR A 8 -3.28 -8.32 12.77
N ALA A 9 -4.33 -9.13 12.61
CA ALA A 9 -5.21 -9.09 11.45
C ALA A 9 -5.97 -7.76 11.36
N PHE A 10 -6.39 -7.16 12.47
CA PHE A 10 -7.07 -5.86 12.49
C PHE A 10 -6.11 -4.70 12.20
N LEU A 11 -4.91 -4.75 12.79
CA LEU A 11 -3.86 -3.77 12.55
C LEU A 11 -3.34 -3.84 11.11
N ALA A 12 -3.25 -5.05 10.55
CA ALA A 12 -2.97 -5.25 9.14
C ALA A 12 -4.14 -4.74 8.29
N ALA A 13 -5.36 -5.18 8.59
CA ALA A 13 -6.55 -4.87 7.82
C ALA A 13 -6.77 -3.37 7.67
N VAL A 14 -6.40 -2.53 8.65
CA VAL A 14 -6.48 -1.06 8.57
C VAL A 14 -5.08 -0.46 8.48
N PRO A 15 -4.47 -0.36 7.28
CA PRO A 15 -3.07 0.09 7.11
C PRO A 15 -2.81 1.53 7.59
N ILE A 16 -3.86 2.33 7.80
CA ILE A 16 -3.76 3.67 8.41
C ILE A 16 -3.21 3.60 9.84
N ILE A 17 -3.60 2.61 10.63
CA ILE A 17 -3.18 2.49 12.03
C ILE A 17 -1.67 2.20 12.15
N PRO A 18 -1.11 1.16 11.51
CA PRO A 18 0.33 0.91 11.55
C PRO A 18 1.12 2.05 10.90
N PHE A 19 0.57 2.76 9.90
CA PHE A 19 1.20 3.97 9.36
C PHE A 19 1.46 5.03 10.44
N PHE A 20 0.43 5.37 11.22
CA PHE A 20 0.57 6.34 12.30
C PHE A 20 1.50 5.84 13.40
N ILE A 21 1.39 4.56 13.80
CA ILE A 21 2.26 3.97 14.83
C ILE A 21 3.73 4.04 14.42
N ILE A 22 4.05 3.62 13.19
CA ILE A 22 5.42 3.64 12.68
C ILE A 22 5.90 5.08 12.48
N TYR A 23 5.04 5.99 12.02
CA TYR A 23 5.38 7.39 11.89
C TYR A 23 5.76 8.03 13.23
N PHE A 24 4.95 7.83 14.27
CA PHE A 24 5.20 8.40 15.59
C PHE A 24 6.43 7.76 16.26
N SER A 25 6.58 6.43 16.19
CA SER A 25 7.75 5.73 16.75
C SER A 25 9.05 6.11 16.03
N ALA A 26 9.06 6.15 14.70
CA ALA A 26 10.22 6.57 13.93
C ALA A 26 10.54 8.06 14.11
N LYS A 27 9.52 8.91 14.32
CA LYS A 27 9.70 10.35 14.62
C LYS A 27 10.34 10.54 15.99
N ALA A 28 9.92 9.78 16.99
CA ALA A 28 10.51 9.79 18.32
C ALA A 28 11.97 9.29 18.29
N ALA A 29 12.26 8.22 17.53
CA ALA A 29 13.59 7.63 17.45
C ALA A 29 14.60 8.46 16.61
N THR A 30 14.16 9.08 15.51
CA THR A 30 15.08 9.73 14.55
C THR A 30 15.14 11.25 14.69
N GLY A 31 14.16 11.87 15.37
CA GLY A 31 13.95 13.33 15.44
C GLY A 31 13.60 14.01 14.09
N ASN A 32 13.88 13.33 12.97
CA ASN A 32 13.73 13.83 11.62
C ASN A 32 12.39 13.41 11.00
N LYS A 33 11.43 14.34 10.99
CA LYS A 33 10.09 14.16 10.39
C LYS A 33 10.14 13.56 8.97
N LYS A 34 11.09 14.02 8.14
CA LYS A 34 11.25 13.54 6.75
C LYS A 34 11.76 12.09 6.65
N LYS A 35 12.64 11.64 7.55
CA LYS A 35 13.12 10.24 7.56
C LYS A 35 12.04 9.32 8.12
N ALA A 36 11.41 9.71 9.23
CA ALA A 36 10.32 8.96 9.85
C ALA A 36 9.16 8.72 8.89
N PHE A 37 8.74 9.75 8.16
CA PHE A 37 7.68 9.62 7.15
C PHE A 37 8.04 8.68 6.02
N ARG A 38 9.30 8.67 5.55
CA ARG A 38 9.75 7.73 4.52
C ARG A 38 9.69 6.29 5.01
N LEU A 39 10.20 6.04 6.23
CA LEU A 39 10.23 4.71 6.81
C LEU A 39 8.81 4.17 7.08
N ALA A 40 7.91 5.03 7.57
CA ALA A 40 6.50 4.72 7.74
C ALA A 40 5.82 4.38 6.42
N MET A 41 6.04 5.16 5.36
CA MET A 41 5.53 4.83 4.03
C MET A 41 6.07 3.48 3.54
N ASP A 42 7.38 3.22 3.66
CA ASP A 42 7.98 2.00 3.10
C ASP A 42 7.40 0.74 3.75
N ILE A 43 7.25 0.73 5.07
CA ILE A 43 6.67 -0.41 5.78
C ILE A 43 5.17 -0.52 5.50
N THR A 44 4.46 0.61 5.45
CA THR A 44 3.00 0.57 5.23
C THR A 44 2.66 0.16 3.80
N THR A 45 3.45 0.51 2.79
CA THR A 45 3.25 0.04 1.41
C THR A 45 3.30 -1.48 1.32
N ALA A 46 4.25 -2.13 2.02
CA ALA A 46 4.34 -3.59 2.06
C ALA A 46 3.10 -4.22 2.72
N LEU A 47 2.61 -3.62 3.81
CA LEU A 47 1.35 -4.01 4.45
C LEU A 47 0.14 -3.82 3.53
N LEU A 48 0.06 -2.66 2.86
CA LEU A 48 -1.01 -2.31 1.92
C LEU A 48 -1.12 -3.30 0.77
N ILE A 49 0.00 -3.74 0.21
CA ILE A 49 0.04 -4.77 -0.83
C ILE A 49 -0.66 -6.05 -0.35
N GLY A 50 -0.33 -6.54 0.85
CA GLY A 50 -0.98 -7.73 1.39
C GLY A 50 -2.47 -7.52 1.65
N CYS A 51 -2.85 -6.36 2.19
CA CYS A 51 -4.24 -6.06 2.52
C CYS A 51 -5.11 -5.94 1.28
N VAL A 52 -4.65 -5.20 0.26
CA VAL A 52 -5.39 -5.05 -1.00
C VAL A 52 -5.53 -6.41 -1.70
N ALA A 53 -4.54 -7.30 -1.63
CA ALA A 53 -4.62 -8.64 -2.24
C ALA A 53 -5.71 -9.47 -1.58
N VAL A 54 -5.70 -9.53 -0.25
CA VAL A 54 -6.68 -10.27 0.54
C VAL A 54 -8.09 -9.67 0.36
N LEU A 55 -8.21 -8.34 0.31
CA LEU A 55 -9.49 -7.66 0.10
C LEU A 55 -10.05 -7.93 -1.30
N PHE A 56 -9.18 -7.93 -2.31
CA PHE A 56 -9.55 -8.26 -3.68
C PHE A 56 -10.04 -9.71 -3.79
N ASP A 57 -9.33 -10.65 -3.19
CA ASP A 57 -9.73 -12.06 -3.18
C ASP A 57 -11.07 -12.26 -2.47
N MET A 58 -11.32 -11.55 -1.36
CA MET A 58 -12.59 -11.57 -0.66
C MET A 58 -13.75 -10.99 -1.49
N VAL A 59 -13.53 -9.87 -2.18
CA VAL A 59 -14.56 -9.19 -2.97
C VAL A 59 -14.91 -9.97 -4.24
N PHE A 60 -13.90 -10.52 -4.93
CA PHE A 60 -14.09 -11.20 -6.22
C PHE A 60 -14.16 -12.73 -6.10
N LYS A 61 -14.02 -13.30 -4.88
CA LYS A 61 -13.95 -14.76 -4.63
C LYS A 61 -12.99 -15.49 -5.57
N SER A 62 -11.86 -14.86 -5.88
CA SER A 62 -10.86 -15.34 -6.82
C SER A 62 -9.48 -15.29 -6.15
N SER A 63 -8.52 -16.11 -6.58
CA SER A 63 -7.13 -16.06 -6.08
C SER A 63 -6.25 -15.08 -6.88
N PHE A 64 -6.86 -14.13 -7.59
CA PHE A 64 -6.17 -13.26 -8.55
C PHE A 64 -5.66 -11.94 -7.93
N GLY A 65 -5.90 -11.67 -6.65
CA GLY A 65 -5.57 -10.41 -5.99
C GLY A 65 -4.08 -10.10 -5.99
N ILE A 66 -3.22 -11.09 -5.75
CA ILE A 66 -1.76 -10.93 -5.80
C ILE A 66 -1.31 -10.55 -7.22
N PHE A 67 -1.85 -11.22 -8.25
CA PHE A 67 -1.53 -10.94 -9.64
C PHE A 67 -2.07 -9.58 -10.09
N GLY A 68 -3.26 -9.18 -9.65
CA GLY A 68 -3.83 -7.86 -9.91
C GLY A 68 -2.98 -6.73 -9.34
N ILE A 69 -2.47 -6.90 -8.12
CA ILE A 69 -1.52 -5.97 -7.50
C ILE A 69 -0.18 -5.93 -8.22
N LEU A 70 0.36 -7.08 -8.60
CA LEU A 70 1.61 -7.16 -9.35
C LEU A 70 1.47 -6.42 -10.69
N LEU A 71 0.35 -6.62 -11.39
CA LEU A 71 0.01 -5.94 -12.64
C LEU A 71 -0.10 -4.42 -12.43
N LEU A 72 -0.77 -3.98 -11.37
CA LEU A 72 -0.88 -2.56 -11.01
C LEU A 72 0.46 -1.93 -10.67
N LEU A 73 1.33 -2.64 -9.96
CA LEU A 73 2.69 -2.20 -9.68
C LEU A 73 3.52 -2.09 -10.95
N LEU A 74 3.37 -3.03 -11.89
CA LEU A 74 4.04 -3.00 -13.19
C LEU A 74 3.52 -1.86 -14.08
N ILE A 75 2.21 -1.63 -14.14
CA ILE A 75 1.61 -0.54 -14.92
C ILE A 75 1.99 0.81 -14.31
N GLY A 76 1.83 0.97 -12.99
CA GLY A 76 2.20 2.20 -12.29
C GLY A 76 3.69 2.50 -12.39
N GLY A 77 4.53 1.48 -12.19
CA GLY A 77 5.98 1.59 -12.36
C GLY A 77 6.41 1.89 -13.79
N GLY A 78 5.77 1.25 -14.78
CA GLY A 78 6.04 1.43 -16.20
C GLY A 78 5.64 2.81 -16.72
N LEU A 79 4.43 3.30 -16.37
CA LEU A 79 3.97 4.64 -16.72
C LEU A 79 4.86 5.72 -16.12
N MET A 80 5.21 5.60 -14.84
CA MET A 80 6.11 6.53 -14.16
C MET A 80 7.55 6.46 -14.66
N GLY A 81 8.02 5.26 -15.03
CA GLY A 81 9.32 5.06 -15.67
C GLY A 81 9.38 5.78 -17.02
N ASN A 82 8.34 5.63 -17.84
CA ASN A 82 8.22 6.28 -19.15
C ASN A 82 8.12 7.82 -19.02
N LEU A 83 7.28 8.32 -18.10
CA LEU A 83 7.19 9.75 -17.81
C LEU A 83 8.54 10.33 -17.38
N GLN A 84 9.26 9.68 -16.46
CA GLN A 84 10.59 10.14 -16.03
C GLN A 84 11.64 10.05 -17.15
N HIS A 85 11.55 9.03 -18.01
CA HIS A 85 12.45 8.87 -19.16
C HIS A 85 12.30 10.02 -20.16
N ARG A 86 11.05 10.45 -20.43
CA ARG A 86 10.79 11.58 -21.33
C ARG A 86 11.15 12.95 -20.76
N THR A 87 11.00 13.17 -19.45
CA THR A 87 11.20 14.51 -18.87
C THR A 87 12.66 14.84 -18.54
N LYS A 88 13.52 13.83 -18.28
CA LYS A 88 14.88 14.10 -17.75
C LYS A 88 16.05 13.54 -18.55
N GLY A 89 15.82 12.65 -19.53
CA GLY A 89 16.86 12.11 -20.41
C GLY A 89 17.93 11.21 -19.73
N VAL A 90 18.13 11.33 -18.42
CA VAL A 90 19.07 10.52 -17.63
C VAL A 90 18.29 9.69 -16.61
N LEU A 91 18.32 8.36 -16.77
CA LEU A 91 17.65 7.41 -15.89
C LEU A 91 18.43 7.25 -14.58
N ASP A 92 18.12 8.10 -13.61
CA ASP A 92 18.64 7.96 -12.25
C ASP A 92 17.80 6.92 -11.50
N LEU A 93 18.13 5.63 -11.67
CA LEU A 93 17.35 4.48 -11.18
C LEU A 93 16.96 4.61 -9.69
N LYS A 94 17.87 5.13 -8.84
CA LYS A 94 17.62 5.32 -7.39
C LYS A 94 16.59 6.41 -7.09
N ARG A 95 16.38 7.36 -7.99
CA ARG A 95 15.39 8.42 -7.86
C ARG A 95 14.05 7.96 -8.42
N VAL A 96 14.07 7.26 -9.55
CA VAL A 96 12.90 6.67 -10.21
C VAL A 96 12.24 5.63 -9.33
N THR A 97 12.98 4.62 -8.86
CA THR A 97 12.46 3.57 -7.95
C THR A 97 11.81 4.16 -6.70
N ARG A 98 12.43 5.19 -6.12
CA ARG A 98 11.91 5.86 -4.92
C ARG A 98 10.66 6.69 -5.20
N ALA A 99 10.53 7.26 -6.40
CA ALA A 99 9.34 7.98 -6.84
C ALA A 99 8.19 7.01 -7.12
N VAL A 100 8.48 5.90 -7.82
CA VAL A 100 7.53 4.82 -8.08
C VAL A 100 7.01 4.25 -6.78
N TRP A 101 7.90 3.88 -5.85
CA TRP A 101 7.52 3.34 -4.54
C TRP A 101 6.59 4.27 -3.76
N ARG A 102 6.82 5.59 -3.84
CA ARG A 102 5.92 6.58 -3.24
C ARG A 102 4.56 6.63 -3.93
N LEU A 103 4.50 6.59 -5.25
CA LEU A 103 3.21 6.55 -5.95
C LEU A 103 2.47 5.25 -5.65
N SER A 104 3.18 4.13 -5.55
CA SER A 104 2.59 2.84 -5.17
C SER A 104 1.88 2.93 -3.83
N PHE A 105 2.43 3.63 -2.84
CA PHE A 105 1.73 3.88 -1.56
C PHE A 105 0.39 4.59 -1.76
N PHE A 106 0.37 5.69 -2.52
CA PHE A 106 -0.86 6.46 -2.78
C PHE A 106 -1.88 5.64 -3.58
N MET A 107 -1.43 4.94 -4.61
CA MET A 107 -2.29 4.14 -5.47
C MET A 107 -2.88 2.96 -4.71
N MET A 108 -2.08 2.25 -3.92
CA MET A 108 -2.56 1.17 -3.06
C MET A 108 -3.52 1.67 -1.98
N SER A 109 -3.24 2.83 -1.37
CA SER A 109 -4.14 3.43 -0.37
C SER A 109 -5.49 3.79 -0.97
N ALA A 110 -5.52 4.42 -2.15
CA ALA A 110 -6.76 4.75 -2.85
C ALA A 110 -7.54 3.48 -3.22
N MET A 111 -6.84 2.47 -3.75
CA MET A 111 -7.46 1.21 -4.14
C MET A 111 -7.99 0.40 -2.95
N TYR A 112 -7.27 0.42 -1.82
CA TYR A 112 -7.74 -0.13 -0.56
C TYR A 112 -9.06 0.50 -0.13
N ILE A 113 -9.16 1.84 -0.13
CA ILE A 113 -10.39 2.55 0.25
C ILE A 113 -11.55 2.16 -0.69
N LEU A 114 -11.31 2.14 -2.01
CA LEU A 114 -12.33 1.76 -2.99
C LEU A 114 -12.82 0.31 -2.78
N LEU A 115 -11.89 -0.64 -2.67
CA LEU A 115 -12.23 -2.06 -2.44
C LEU A 115 -12.92 -2.27 -1.09
N MET A 116 -12.54 -1.52 -0.06
CA MET A 116 -13.18 -1.58 1.25
C MET A 116 -14.63 -1.10 1.17
N LEU A 117 -14.90 0.01 0.48
CA LEU A 117 -16.27 0.51 0.27
C LEU A 117 -17.12 -0.51 -0.52
N ILE A 118 -16.55 -1.11 -1.57
CA ILE A 118 -17.22 -2.16 -2.35
C ILE A 118 -17.47 -3.41 -1.50
N GLY A 119 -16.49 -3.86 -0.72
CA GLY A 119 -16.60 -5.03 0.14
C GLY A 119 -17.64 -4.84 1.24
N ILE A 120 -17.69 -3.65 1.85
CA ILE A 120 -18.73 -3.29 2.82
C ILE A 120 -20.10 -3.30 2.12
N GLY A 121 -20.23 -2.67 0.95
CA GLY A 121 -21.47 -2.67 0.16
C GLY A 121 -21.97 -4.08 -0.18
N GLN A 122 -21.07 -4.98 -0.61
CA GLN A 122 -21.42 -6.38 -0.85
C GLN A 122 -21.79 -7.13 0.43
N SER A 123 -21.16 -6.82 1.56
CA SER A 123 -21.48 -7.44 2.85
C SER A 123 -22.87 -7.05 3.31
N PHE A 124 -23.29 -5.80 3.11
CA PHE A 124 -24.64 -5.34 3.42
C PHE A 124 -25.68 -5.87 2.43
N ALA A 125 -25.34 -6.01 1.14
CA ALA A 125 -26.24 -6.56 0.13
C ALA A 125 -26.41 -8.08 0.19
N ARG A 126 -25.57 -8.79 0.96
CA ARG A 126 -25.66 -10.25 1.20
C ARG A 126 -26.34 -10.62 2.53
N VAL A 127 -26.81 -9.64 3.31
CA VAL A 127 -27.68 -9.82 4.49
C VAL A 127 -29.14 -9.72 4.04
#